data_AF-A0A7S4EG34-F1
#
_entry.id   AF-A0A7S4EG34-F1
#
_cell.length_a   1.000
_cell.length_b   1.000
_cell.length_c   1.000
_cell.angle_alpha   90.00
_cell.angle_beta   90.00
_cell.angle_gamma   90.00
#
_symmetry.space_group_name_H-M   'P 1'
#
loop_
_entity.id
_entity.type
_entity.pdbx_description
1 polymer ?
#
loop_
_entity_poly.entity_id
_entity_poly.type
_entity_poly.pdbx_seq_one_letter_code
_entity_poly.pdbx_strand_id
1 'polypeptide(L)'
;MISVMNFSLSFMLFSALCTYTLAFQPQQAFSAVSRTSSHSNVAMKMAAGTVERAGPAVVDRPAVKKNLAPSKQRHQEGGETWEVRIYNDGDNTREHVARSLVQITGMGEMTAYQTMMTAHQNGIASVGLFAFEVAEVYNEGFRKQGIVSDIIPIDEDFQ
;
A
#
# COMPACT_ATOMS: atom_id res chain seq x y z
N MET A 1 -29.32 26.44 -43.20
CA MET A 1 -30.09 25.18 -43.05
C MET A 1 -29.26 24.03 -43.58
N ILE A 2 -29.00 23.06 -42.70
CA ILE A 2 -28.63 21.65 -42.97
C ILE A 2 -27.31 21.39 -43.72
N SER A 3 -26.31 20.86 -43.00
CA SER A 3 -25.54 19.72 -43.51
C SER A 3 -24.94 18.89 -42.36
N VAL A 4 -25.72 17.88 -42.00
CA VAL A 4 -25.37 16.52 -41.55
C VAL A 4 -23.89 16.15 -41.33
N MET A 5 -23.63 15.81 -40.07
CA MET A 5 -22.99 14.57 -39.57
C MET A 5 -22.23 13.73 -40.61
N ASN A 6 -20.93 13.56 -40.42
CA ASN A 6 -20.20 12.39 -40.92
C ASN A 6 -19.40 11.75 -39.78
N PHE A 7 -19.94 10.63 -39.34
CA PHE A 7 -19.49 9.73 -38.31
C PHE A 7 -18.50 8.75 -38.97
N SER A 8 -17.20 8.99 -38.86
CA SER A 8 -16.20 8.07 -39.41
C SER A 8 -15.94 6.95 -38.42
N LEU A 9 -16.81 5.94 -38.44
CA LEU A 9 -16.53 4.60 -37.95
C LEU A 9 -15.43 3.99 -38.83
N SER A 10 -14.27 3.69 -38.26
CA SER A 10 -13.34 2.73 -38.86
C SER A 10 -12.99 1.66 -37.84
N PHE A 11 -13.85 0.63 -37.85
CA PHE A 11 -13.53 -0.73 -37.43
C PHE A 11 -12.42 -1.30 -38.32
N MET A 12 -11.32 -1.78 -37.75
CA MET A 12 -10.57 -2.99 -38.17
C MET A 12 -9.68 -3.39 -36.99
N LEU A 13 -10.03 -4.40 -36.18
CA LEU A 13 -9.75 -5.83 -36.41
C LEU A 13 -8.32 -6.10 -36.88
N PHE A 14 -7.40 -6.34 -35.95
CA PHE A 14 -6.36 -7.35 -36.13
C PHE A 14 -6.16 -8.15 -34.83
N SER A 15 -6.64 -9.38 -34.91
CA SER A 15 -6.34 -10.48 -34.02
C SER A 15 -4.84 -10.80 -34.03
N ALA A 16 -4.25 -10.91 -32.84
CA ALA A 16 -3.02 -11.67 -32.65
C ALA A 16 -3.24 -12.62 -31.47
N LEU A 17 -3.57 -13.86 -31.83
CA LEU A 17 -3.42 -15.03 -30.97
C LEU A 17 -1.96 -15.12 -30.53
N CYS A 18 -1.68 -14.98 -29.24
CA CYS A 18 -0.43 -15.46 -28.66
C CYS A 18 -0.76 -16.33 -27.44
N THR A 19 -1.17 -17.56 -27.72
CA THR A 19 -1.07 -18.68 -26.79
C THR A 19 0.38 -18.88 -26.39
N TYR A 20 0.75 -18.69 -25.11
CA TYR A 20 1.88 -19.41 -24.52
C TYR A 20 1.68 -19.66 -23.02
N THR A 21 1.39 -20.94 -22.75
CA THR A 21 1.94 -21.77 -21.67
C THR A 21 1.69 -21.41 -20.20
N LEU A 22 0.82 -22.23 -19.61
CA LEU A 22 0.77 -22.49 -18.17
C LEU A 22 2.10 -23.11 -17.69
N ALA A 23 2.87 -22.38 -16.90
CA ALA A 23 3.91 -22.95 -16.04
C ALA A 23 3.37 -22.98 -14.60
N PHE A 24 2.78 -24.13 -14.27
CA PHE A 24 2.44 -24.57 -12.93
C PHE A 24 3.73 -24.82 -12.14
N GLN A 25 3.95 -24.11 -11.02
CA GLN A 25 5.01 -24.46 -10.08
C GLN A 25 4.41 -24.72 -8.69
N PRO A 26 4.50 -25.97 -8.17
CA PRO A 26 4.03 -26.30 -6.84
C PRO A 26 5.10 -26.06 -5.76
N GLN A 27 4.59 -25.63 -4.60
CA GLN A 27 5.02 -25.84 -3.20
C GLN A 27 6.52 -26.00 -2.85
N GLN A 28 6.95 -25.24 -1.83
CA GLN A 28 7.57 -25.69 -0.56
C GLN A 28 8.08 -24.45 0.21
N ALA A 29 8.03 -24.30 1.54
CA ALA A 29 7.60 -25.16 2.63
C ALA A 29 7.24 -24.28 3.84
N PHE A 30 6.16 -24.63 4.54
CA PHE A 30 5.92 -24.16 5.90
C PHE A 30 6.82 -24.99 6.84
N SER A 31 7.70 -24.34 7.60
CA SER A 31 8.32 -24.96 8.78
C SER A 31 7.73 -24.33 10.02
N ALA A 32 6.79 -25.04 10.61
CA ALA A 32 6.37 -24.84 11.99
C ALA A 32 7.51 -25.31 12.91
N VAL A 33 7.98 -24.45 13.81
CA VAL A 33 8.70 -24.88 15.01
C VAL A 33 7.90 -24.39 16.21
N SER A 34 7.33 -25.36 16.93
CA SER A 34 6.68 -25.15 18.21
C SER A 34 7.68 -25.43 19.33
N ARG A 35 7.63 -24.58 20.38
CA ARG A 35 7.71 -24.83 21.84
C ARG A 35 8.72 -25.91 22.30
N THR A 36 9.55 -25.70 23.31
CA THR A 36 9.16 -25.69 24.74
C THR A 36 10.34 -25.34 25.67
N SER A 37 10.00 -24.83 26.87
CA SER A 37 10.59 -25.13 28.20
C SER A 37 12.09 -24.88 28.49
N SER A 38 12.59 -24.67 29.71
CA SER A 38 12.14 -24.25 31.05
C SER A 38 13.38 -24.45 31.96
N HIS A 39 13.58 -23.60 32.99
CA HIS A 39 14.52 -23.74 34.14
C HIS A 39 16.04 -23.76 33.80
N SER A 40 17.01 -23.28 34.59
CA SER A 40 17.10 -23.03 36.04
C SER A 40 18.34 -22.17 36.35
N ASN A 41 18.31 -21.56 37.55
CA ASN A 41 19.37 -20.76 38.19
C ASN A 41 20.73 -21.47 38.32
N VAL A 42 21.84 -20.75 38.09
CA VAL A 42 23.15 -21.02 38.73
C VAL A 42 23.87 -19.70 39.02
N ALA A 43 24.34 -19.59 40.26
CA ALA A 43 25.07 -18.47 40.85
C ALA A 43 26.56 -18.46 40.48
N MET A 44 27.20 -17.27 40.44
CA MET A 44 28.65 -17.10 40.60
C MET A 44 28.92 -15.65 41.09
N LYS A 45 29.04 -15.46 42.42
CA LYS A 45 30.27 -15.13 43.18
C LYS A 45 31.06 -13.89 42.74
N MET A 46 31.15 -12.95 43.67
CA MET A 46 32.00 -11.76 43.72
C MET A 46 33.50 -12.11 43.82
N ALA A 47 34.37 -11.30 43.21
CA ALA A 47 35.73 -11.04 43.69
C ALA A 47 36.23 -9.67 43.19
N ALA A 48 36.91 -8.97 44.10
CA ALA A 48 37.32 -7.57 44.03
C ALA A 48 38.53 -7.31 43.11
N GLY A 49 38.59 -6.10 42.55
CA GLY A 49 39.75 -5.54 41.88
C GLY A 49 39.61 -4.02 41.72
N THR A 50 40.28 -3.28 42.59
CA THR A 50 40.50 -1.82 42.52
C THR A 50 41.31 -1.43 41.29
N VAL A 51 40.96 -0.34 40.60
CA VAL A 51 41.84 0.77 40.16
C VAL A 51 40.96 1.93 39.64
N GLU A 52 41.20 3.12 40.17
CA GLU A 52 40.64 4.40 39.69
C GLU A 52 41.07 4.74 38.27
N ARG A 53 40.16 5.33 37.47
CA ARG A 53 40.53 6.37 36.51
C ARG A 53 39.34 7.24 36.11
N ALA A 54 39.48 8.54 36.33
CA ALA A 54 38.57 9.57 35.89
C ALA A 54 38.35 9.56 34.35
N GLY A 55 37.09 9.71 33.94
CA GLY A 55 36.63 9.85 32.55
C GLY A 55 35.16 10.32 32.54
N PRO A 56 34.73 11.09 31.52
CA PRO A 56 33.71 12.12 31.66
C PRO A 56 32.29 11.58 31.76
N ALA A 57 31.42 12.36 32.41
CA ALA A 57 29.98 12.18 32.46
C ALA A 57 29.40 12.03 31.04
N VAL A 58 29.05 10.80 30.66
CA VAL A 58 28.22 10.54 29.50
C VAL A 58 26.77 10.74 29.96
N VAL A 59 26.20 11.86 29.52
CA VAL A 59 24.78 12.17 29.64
C VAL A 59 23.99 11.00 29.06
N ASP A 60 23.21 10.36 29.94
CA ASP A 60 22.25 9.32 29.61
C ASP A 60 21.30 9.87 28.54
N ARG A 61 21.40 9.35 27.31
CA ARG A 61 20.47 9.71 26.24
C ARG A 61 19.19 8.91 26.48
N PRO A 62 18.07 9.53 26.87
CA PRO A 62 16.86 8.78 27.13
C PRO A 62 16.46 8.04 25.86
N ALA A 63 16.33 6.72 25.97
CA ALA A 63 15.78 5.86 24.94
C ALA A 63 14.32 6.29 24.72
N VAL A 64 14.10 7.18 23.76
CA VAL A 64 12.76 7.50 23.26
C VAL A 64 12.23 6.24 22.60
N LYS A 65 11.41 5.50 23.33
CA LYS A 65 10.51 4.48 22.79
C LYS A 65 9.62 5.18 21.77
N LYS A 66 9.97 5.10 20.48
CA LYS A 66 9.07 5.45 19.40
C LYS A 66 7.96 4.40 19.38
N ASN A 67 6.93 4.63 20.18
CA ASN A 67 5.63 4.02 19.97
C ASN A 67 5.15 4.52 18.60
N LEU A 68 5.39 3.74 17.54
CA LEU A 68 4.68 3.89 16.28
C LEU A 68 3.22 3.53 16.59
N ALA A 69 2.44 4.52 17.00
CA ALA A 69 1.00 4.42 16.92
C ALA A 69 0.64 4.26 15.44
N PRO A 70 -0.24 3.33 15.05
CA PRO A 70 -0.81 3.34 13.72
C PRO A 70 -1.47 4.70 13.52
N SER A 71 -1.22 5.33 12.37
CA SER A 71 -1.83 6.58 11.94
C SER A 71 -3.35 6.41 11.93
N LYS A 72 -3.97 6.66 13.08
CA LYS A 72 -5.41 6.73 13.24
C LYS A 72 -5.84 7.93 12.42
N GLN A 73 -6.47 7.66 11.28
CA GLN A 73 -7.15 8.65 10.46
C GLN A 73 -7.95 9.55 11.42
N ARG A 74 -7.51 10.81 11.54
CA ARG A 74 -8.32 11.84 12.17
C ARG A 74 -9.52 12.01 11.25
N HIS A 75 -10.67 11.49 11.67
CA HIS A 75 -11.95 11.93 11.13
C HIS A 75 -11.98 13.44 11.31
N GLN A 76 -11.93 14.16 10.18
CA GLN A 76 -12.24 15.58 10.16
C GLN A 76 -13.76 15.64 10.24
N GLU A 77 -14.29 15.86 11.43
CA GLU A 77 -15.73 16.09 11.62
C GLU A 77 -16.11 17.36 10.85
N GLY A 78 -16.83 17.21 9.73
CA GLY A 78 -17.47 18.29 8.99
C GLY A 78 -16.84 18.72 7.66
N GLY A 79 -15.95 17.92 7.05
CA GLY A 79 -15.39 18.18 5.72
C GLY A 79 -15.91 17.20 4.67
N GLU A 80 -16.14 17.67 3.44
CA GLU A 80 -16.46 16.80 2.29
C GLU A 80 -15.32 15.78 2.09
N THR A 81 -15.60 14.51 2.37
CA THR A 81 -14.64 13.41 2.21
C THR A 81 -14.79 12.79 0.83
N TRP A 82 -13.68 12.58 0.13
CA TRP A 82 -13.65 12.01 -1.22
C TRP A 82 -12.88 10.70 -1.24
N GLU A 83 -13.48 9.68 -1.84
CA GLU A 83 -12.87 8.37 -2.02
C GLU A 83 -12.17 8.28 -3.37
N VAL A 84 -10.88 7.93 -3.37
CA VAL A 84 -10.14 7.62 -4.60
C VAL A 84 -10.21 6.12 -4.85
N ARG A 85 -10.67 5.73 -6.04
CA ARG A 85 -10.79 4.34 -6.47
C ARG A 85 -9.93 4.07 -7.70
N ILE A 86 -9.35 2.87 -7.76
CA ILE A 86 -8.65 2.36 -8.94
C ILE A 86 -9.41 1.17 -9.52
N TYR A 87 -9.34 1.02 -10.84
CA TYR A 87 -9.96 -0.08 -11.57
C TYR A 87 -8.91 -1.03 -12.10
N ASN A 88 -9.27 -2.31 -12.19
CA ASN A 88 -8.43 -3.28 -12.88
C ASN A 88 -8.63 -3.16 -14.39
N ASP A 89 -7.59 -2.72 -15.07
CA ASP A 89 -7.48 -2.75 -16.51
C ASP A 89 -6.71 -3.99 -16.98
N GLY A 90 -6.98 -4.45 -18.21
CA GLY A 90 -6.30 -5.61 -18.79
C GLY A 90 -4.92 -5.27 -19.39
N ASP A 91 -4.56 -3.99 -19.42
CA ASP A 91 -3.39 -3.47 -20.13
C ASP A 91 -2.16 -3.33 -19.22
N ASN A 92 -2.36 -2.92 -17.96
CA ASN A 92 -1.28 -2.77 -16.99
C ASN A 92 -0.95 -4.06 -16.21
N THR A 93 0.34 -4.24 -15.89
CA THR A 93 0.75 -5.34 -15.01
C THR A 93 0.50 -5.01 -13.54
N ARG A 94 0.27 -6.05 -12.73
CA ARG A 94 0.06 -5.95 -11.29
C ARG A 94 1.22 -5.24 -10.58
N GLU A 95 2.44 -5.51 -11.00
CA GLU A 95 3.66 -4.91 -10.46
C GLU A 95 3.80 -3.43 -10.82
N HIS A 96 3.29 -3.00 -11.99
CA HIS A 96 3.24 -1.60 -12.37
C HIS A 96 2.23 -0.83 -11.51
N VAL A 97 1.04 -1.39 -11.32
CA VAL A 97 -0.01 -0.78 -10.48
C VAL A 97 0.46 -0.67 -9.02
N ALA A 98 1.03 -1.74 -8.45
CA ALA A 98 1.52 -1.73 -7.08
C ALA A 98 2.65 -0.70 -6.86
N ARG A 99 3.62 -0.60 -7.77
CA ARG A 99 4.69 0.41 -7.67
C ARG A 99 4.15 1.83 -7.81
N SER A 100 3.21 2.05 -8.72
CA SER A 100 2.58 3.36 -8.92
C SER A 100 1.81 3.81 -7.68
N LEU A 101 1.08 2.90 -7.02
CA LEU A 101 0.40 3.17 -5.75
C LEU A 101 1.38 3.67 -4.67
N VAL A 102 2.52 3.01 -4.52
CA VAL A 102 3.57 3.43 -3.56
C VAL A 102 4.13 4.80 -3.94
N GLN A 103 4.44 5.03 -5.21
CA GLN A 103 5.06 6.28 -5.67
C GLN A 103 4.13 7.50 -5.57
N ILE A 104 2.85 7.34 -5.88
CA ILE A 104 1.88 8.45 -5.93
C ILE A 104 1.36 8.78 -4.53
N THR A 105 0.97 7.75 -3.76
CA THR A 105 0.30 7.94 -2.47
C THR A 105 1.24 7.88 -1.27
N GLY A 106 2.46 7.35 -1.47
CA GLY A 106 3.42 7.12 -0.38
C GLY A 106 3.02 5.99 0.58
N MET A 107 2.02 5.18 0.24
CA MET A 107 1.62 4.05 1.09
C MET A 107 2.66 2.92 1.09
N GLY A 108 2.63 2.07 2.12
CA GLY A 108 3.53 0.93 2.23
C GLY A 108 3.33 -0.08 1.10
N GLU A 109 4.42 -0.70 0.64
CA GLU A 109 4.43 -1.66 -0.47
C GLU A 109 3.44 -2.82 -0.28
N MET A 110 3.37 -3.37 0.94
CA MET A 110 2.42 -4.44 1.27
C MET A 110 0.96 -3.99 1.13
N THR A 111 0.64 -2.77 1.57
CA THR A 111 -0.70 -2.20 1.46
C THR A 111 -1.05 -1.93 0.00
N ALA A 112 -0.14 -1.31 -0.76
CA ALA A 112 -0.31 -1.08 -2.19
C ALA A 112 -0.55 -2.38 -2.96
N TYR A 113 0.22 -3.43 -2.66
CA TYR A 113 0.03 -4.74 -3.27
C TYR A 113 -1.34 -5.33 -2.93
N GLN A 114 -1.79 -5.24 -1.68
CA GLN A 114 -3.11 -5.71 -1.28
C GLN A 114 -4.23 -4.95 -2.00
N THR A 115 -4.18 -3.61 -2.03
CA THR A 115 -5.16 -2.78 -2.74
C THR A 115 -5.20 -3.11 -4.23
N MET A 116 -4.04 -3.26 -4.88
CA MET A 116 -3.96 -3.70 -6.27
C MET A 116 -4.58 -5.09 -6.47
N MET A 117 -4.29 -6.05 -5.58
CA MET A 117 -4.87 -7.39 -5.67
C MET A 117 -6.39 -7.37 -5.49
N THR A 118 -6.91 -6.50 -4.61
CA THR A 118 -8.36 -6.28 -4.47
C THR A 118 -8.96 -5.76 -5.77
N ALA A 119 -8.33 -4.77 -6.42
CA ALA A 119 -8.79 -4.26 -7.71
C ALA A 119 -8.78 -5.37 -8.76
N HIS A 120 -7.71 -6.17 -8.79
CA HIS A 120 -7.57 -7.26 -9.75
C HIS A 120 -8.64 -8.34 -9.60
N GLN A 121 -9.04 -8.67 -8.37
CA GLN A 121 -10.04 -9.70 -8.09
C GLN A 121 -11.48 -9.18 -8.26
N ASN A 122 -11.75 -7.97 -7.78
CA ASN A 122 -13.10 -7.41 -7.71
C ASN A 122 -13.43 -6.46 -8.87
N GLY A 123 -12.46 -6.11 -9.69
CA GLY A 123 -12.55 -5.09 -10.75
C GLY A 123 -12.28 -3.66 -10.26
N ILE A 124 -12.39 -3.39 -8.96
CA ILE A 124 -12.22 -2.07 -8.35
C ILE A 124 -11.65 -2.19 -6.94
N ALA A 125 -10.87 -1.20 -6.50
CA ALA A 125 -10.46 -1.06 -5.10
C ALA A 125 -10.46 0.40 -4.65
N SER A 126 -10.80 0.58 -3.37
CA SER A 126 -10.62 1.83 -2.65
C SER A 126 -9.15 2.01 -2.27
N VAL A 127 -8.57 3.15 -2.67
CA VAL A 127 -7.21 3.54 -2.26
C VAL A 127 -7.25 4.21 -0.89
N GLY A 128 -8.29 5.00 -0.63
CA GLY A 128 -8.50 5.68 0.64
C GLY A 128 -9.43 6.88 0.52
N LEU A 129 -9.69 7.48 1.69
CA LEU A 129 -10.50 8.68 1.86
C LEU A 129 -9.59 9.89 2.08
N PHE A 130 -9.80 10.94 1.30
CA PHE A 130 -8.98 12.14 1.29
C PHE A 130 -9.84 13.40 1.12
N ALA A 131 -9.27 14.57 1.43
CA ALA A 131 -9.85 15.84 1.01
C ALA A 131 -9.76 15.99 -0.52
N PHE A 132 -10.68 16.76 -1.11
CA PHE A 132 -10.79 16.90 -2.57
C PHE A 132 -9.46 17.24 -3.26
N GLU A 133 -8.72 18.22 -2.73
CA GLU A 133 -7.45 18.67 -3.31
C GLU A 133 -6.42 17.52 -3.42
N VAL A 134 -6.32 16.69 -2.37
CA VAL A 134 -5.40 15.54 -2.35
C VAL A 134 -5.90 14.43 -3.27
N ALA A 135 -7.22 14.20 -3.29
CA ALA A 135 -7.83 13.22 -4.17
C ALA A 135 -7.59 13.56 -5.65
N GLU A 136 -7.69 14.84 -6.03
CA GLU A 136 -7.42 15.33 -7.39
C GLU A 136 -5.96 15.10 -7.79
N VAL A 137 -5.01 15.43 -6.91
CA VAL A 137 -3.58 15.19 -7.15
C VAL A 137 -3.28 13.70 -7.36
N TYR A 138 -3.86 12.82 -6.54
CA TYR A 138 -3.67 11.38 -6.70
C TYR A 138 -4.31 10.84 -7.97
N ASN A 139 -5.52 11.28 -8.30
CA ASN A 139 -6.21 10.89 -9.53
C ASN A 139 -5.42 11.32 -10.76
N GLU A 140 -4.89 12.54 -10.79
CA GLU A 140 -4.01 13.01 -11.86
C GLU A 140 -2.72 12.17 -11.94
N GLY A 141 -2.14 11.82 -10.78
CA GLY A 141 -0.98 10.95 -10.68
C GLY A 141 -1.22 9.56 -11.29
N PHE A 142 -2.35 8.91 -10.98
CA PHE A 142 -2.69 7.60 -11.52
C PHE A 142 -2.92 7.63 -13.02
N ARG A 143 -3.64 8.64 -13.51
CA ARG A 143 -3.88 8.83 -14.94
C ARG A 143 -2.60 9.08 -15.73
N LYS A 144 -1.64 9.80 -15.14
CA LYS A 144 -0.29 9.98 -15.74
C LYS A 144 0.47 8.66 -15.88
N GLN A 145 0.23 7.69 -15.00
CA GLN A 145 0.81 6.33 -15.07
C GLN A 145 0.00 5.37 -15.95
N GLY A 146 -1.07 5.84 -16.60
CA GLY A 146 -1.97 5.01 -17.41
C GLY A 146 -2.93 4.13 -16.61
N ILE A 147 -3.10 4.39 -15.31
CA ILE A 147 -4.01 3.64 -14.44
C ILE A 147 -5.38 4.32 -14.45
N VAL A 148 -6.44 3.51 -14.61
CA VAL A 148 -7.82 4.01 -14.59
C VAL A 148 -8.24 4.25 -13.13
N SER A 149 -8.62 5.48 -12.82
CA SER A 149 -9.03 5.91 -11.47
C SER A 149 -10.17 6.93 -11.52
N ASP A 150 -10.99 6.93 -10.48
CA ASP A 150 -12.09 7.88 -10.26
C ASP A 150 -12.09 8.39 -8.81
N ILE A 151 -12.74 9.53 -8.60
CA ILE A 151 -12.96 10.14 -7.28
C ILE A 151 -14.47 10.22 -7.03
N ILE A 152 -14.92 9.69 -5.90
CA ILE A 152 -16.34 9.63 -5.53
C ILE A 152 -16.56 10.42 -4.23
N PRO A 153 -17.52 11.37 -4.19
CA PRO A 153 -17.88 12.03 -2.93
C PRO A 153 -18.54 11.02 -1.99
N ILE A 154 -18.17 11.06 -0.72
CA ILE A 154 -18.78 10.25 0.33
C ILE A 154 -19.64 11.17 1.18
N ASP A 155 -20.95 11.08 0.99
CA ASP A 155 -21.92 11.75 1.84
C ASP A 155 -21.99 10.99 3.17
N GLU A 156 -21.49 11.57 4.25
CA GLU A 156 -21.51 10.97 5.59
C GLU A 156 -22.93 10.96 6.23
N ASP A 157 -23.96 11.36 5.48
CA ASP A 157 -25.32 11.64 5.98
C ASP A 157 -26.27 10.43 6.03
N PHE A 158 -25.80 9.20 5.78
CA PHE A 158 -26.63 7.99 5.87
C PHE A 158 -26.22 7.08 7.03
N GLN A 159 -26.55 7.50 8.26
CA GLN A 159 -26.52 6.62 9.45
C GLN A 159 -27.74 6.79 10.33
#